data_AF-A0AB32ZYP8-F1
#
_entry.id   AF-A0AB32ZYP8-F1
#
_cell.length_a   1.000
_cell.length_b   1.000
_cell.length_c   1.000
_cell.angle_alpha   90.00
_cell.angle_beta   90.00
_cell.angle_gamma   90.00
#
_symmetry.space_group_name_H-M   'P 1'
#
loop_
_entity.id
_entity.type
_entity.pdbx_description
1 polymer ?
#
loop_
_entity_poly.entity_id
_entity_poly.type
_entity_poly.pdbx_seq_one_letter_code
_entity_poly.pdbx_strand_id
1 'polypeptide(L)'
;MKDRNHLAEVKTTNKVEIITKGVVDIPMLQILSAEGELIEKAVEPDLSKEEALKIFNTMHYIRVLDERMVGAQRQGRISFYLASTGEEAASVASAAALSDDDMIMSQYREQGALAYRGYTTEQFMNQMFSNKDDPNKGRQMPIHYGDKPLNFMTISSPLGTQIPQASGYAYGQKMSGKDVVTICYFGEGAASEGDFHAGLNMAAVLNCPVIFFCRNNGYAISTPAEEQFAGDGIASRGLGYGIKTIRVDGNDVLAIYAATKEARRIAIEEKCPVLIEAMTYRLAAHSTSDDPTGYRSREEEDKWRAKDPIARMAKWLESKGWFDEAENQKRVDKARQDVLAAMKSCEKTDVCAIEDIVEDVYDTAPWHLKEQLSELKAHIKKYPKMYPKTAGRVK
;
A
#
# COMPACT_ATOMS: atom_id res chain seq x y z
N MET A 1 6.41 26.34 34.86
CA MET A 1 5.77 26.05 33.56
C MET A 1 6.68 26.61 32.48
N LYS A 2 7.04 25.83 31.44
CA LYS A 2 7.62 26.42 30.22
C LYS A 2 6.56 27.34 29.61
N ASP A 3 6.98 28.52 29.18
CA ASP A 3 6.11 29.40 28.38
C ASP A 3 5.64 28.60 27.14
N ARG A 4 4.33 28.52 26.94
CA ARG A 4 3.71 27.79 25.83
C ARG A 4 3.44 28.70 24.63
N ASN A 5 3.81 29.97 24.72
CA ASN A 5 3.60 30.93 23.67
C ASN A 5 4.68 30.81 22.59
N HIS A 6 4.39 30.09 21.50
CA HIS A 6 5.29 29.94 20.35
C HIS A 6 5.76 31.28 19.75
N LEU A 7 5.01 32.37 19.96
CA LEU A 7 5.37 33.70 19.48
C LEU A 7 6.68 34.21 20.10
N ALA A 8 7.07 33.71 21.28
CA ALA A 8 8.32 34.09 21.93
C ALA A 8 9.59 33.59 21.19
N GLU A 9 9.46 32.58 20.34
CA GLU A 9 10.57 32.01 19.56
C GLU A 9 10.73 32.64 18.16
N VAL A 10 9.78 33.47 17.74
CA VAL A 10 9.78 34.11 16.42
C VAL A 10 10.75 35.30 16.40
N LYS A 11 11.75 35.25 15.54
CA LYS A 11 12.71 36.37 15.33
C LYS A 11 12.08 37.47 14.49
N THR A 12 12.33 38.73 14.85
CA THR A 12 11.90 39.90 14.06
C THR A 12 12.88 40.20 12.92
N THR A 13 12.37 40.48 11.73
CA THR A 13 13.11 41.09 10.62
C THR A 13 12.62 42.51 10.38
N ASN A 14 13.51 43.40 9.94
CA ASN A 14 13.18 44.78 9.55
C ASN A 14 13.18 44.96 8.02
N LYS A 15 13.25 43.87 7.26
CA LYS A 15 13.17 43.85 5.79
C LYS A 15 11.91 43.12 5.35
N VAL A 16 11.23 43.68 4.34
CA VAL A 16 10.13 42.99 3.67
C VAL A 16 10.72 41.97 2.71
N GLU A 17 10.75 40.71 3.13
CA GLU A 17 11.24 39.58 2.34
C GLU A 17 10.15 38.51 2.26
N ILE A 18 9.73 38.18 1.04
CA ILE A 18 8.79 37.08 0.79
C ILE A 18 9.63 35.81 0.70
N ILE A 19 9.30 34.82 1.53
CA ILE A 19 9.91 33.48 1.45
C ILE A 19 9.41 32.81 0.18
N THR A 20 10.31 32.59 -0.79
CA THR A 20 9.99 31.96 -2.07
C THR A 20 10.04 30.44 -1.98
N LYS A 21 9.66 29.75 -3.07
CA LYS A 21 9.87 28.29 -3.18
C LYS A 21 11.36 27.95 -3.06
N GLY A 22 11.64 26.72 -2.60
CA GLY A 22 13.00 26.17 -2.56
C GLY A 22 13.80 26.48 -1.30
N VAL A 23 13.15 26.86 -0.19
CA VAL A 23 13.83 27.09 1.10
C VAL A 23 14.51 25.83 1.63
N VAL A 24 13.94 24.67 1.32
CA VAL A 24 14.47 23.36 1.71
C VAL A 24 14.54 22.51 0.45
N ASP A 25 15.75 22.06 0.12
CA ASP A 25 16.00 21.01 -0.87
C ASP A 25 16.05 19.68 -0.13
N ILE A 26 15.07 18.81 -0.37
CA ILE A 26 14.99 17.50 0.29
C ILE A 26 15.64 16.45 -0.62
N PRO A 27 16.88 16.01 -0.30
CA PRO A 27 17.55 15.00 -1.11
C PRO A 27 16.84 13.66 -1.00
N MET A 28 17.00 12.85 -2.03
CA MET A 28 16.51 11.48 -2.07
C MET A 28 17.59 10.54 -1.52
N LEU A 29 17.27 9.78 -0.47
CA LEU A 29 18.12 8.68 -0.01
C LEU A 29 18.17 7.59 -1.08
N GLN A 30 19.38 7.24 -1.49
CA GLN A 30 19.68 6.12 -2.37
C GLN A 30 20.89 5.38 -1.80
N ILE A 31 20.78 4.07 -1.67
CA ILE A 31 21.82 3.15 -1.18
C ILE A 31 22.39 2.32 -2.34
N LEU A 32 21.55 1.92 -3.28
CA LEU A 32 21.89 1.15 -4.48
C LEU A 32 21.73 1.98 -5.76
N SER A 33 22.72 1.88 -6.65
CA SER A 33 22.61 2.31 -8.04
C SER A 33 21.55 1.47 -8.79
N ALA A 34 21.20 1.86 -10.03
CA ALA A 34 20.32 1.05 -10.88
C ALA A 34 20.96 -0.31 -11.26
N GLU A 35 22.28 -0.40 -11.13
CA GLU A 35 23.11 -1.56 -11.34
C GLU A 35 23.21 -2.45 -10.07
N GLY A 36 22.55 -2.08 -8.98
CA GLY A 36 22.56 -2.84 -7.73
C GLY A 36 23.88 -2.74 -6.95
N GLU A 37 24.71 -1.76 -7.28
CA GLU A 37 25.97 -1.49 -6.60
C GLU A 37 25.73 -0.50 -5.45
N LEU A 38 26.45 -0.66 -4.34
CA LEU A 38 26.40 0.32 -3.25
C LEU A 38 26.94 1.67 -3.72
N ILE A 39 26.16 2.73 -3.50
CA ILE A 39 26.60 4.10 -3.73
C ILE A 39 27.76 4.44 -2.78
N GLU A 40 28.73 5.21 -3.25
CA GLU A 40 29.87 5.63 -2.45
C GLU A 40 29.41 6.29 -1.15
N LYS A 41 29.93 5.83 0.00
CA LYS A 41 29.59 6.28 1.36
C LYS A 41 28.15 5.99 1.81
N ALA A 42 27.36 5.25 1.03
CA ALA A 42 26.09 4.74 1.52
C ALA A 42 26.33 3.75 2.68
N VAL A 43 25.49 3.84 3.71
CA VAL A 43 25.49 2.90 4.82
C VAL A 43 24.50 1.79 4.49
N GLU A 44 25.03 0.61 4.20
CA GLU A 44 24.22 -0.57 3.96
C GLU A 44 23.47 -0.97 5.25
N PRO A 45 22.14 -1.18 5.22
CA PRO A 45 21.41 -1.63 6.40
C PRO A 45 21.77 -3.08 6.75
N ASP A 46 21.67 -3.41 8.03
CA ASP A 46 21.76 -4.80 8.47
C ASP A 46 20.52 -5.56 7.98
N LEU A 47 20.72 -6.42 6.98
CA LEU A 47 19.68 -7.23 6.36
C LEU A 47 20.20 -8.65 6.18
N SER A 48 19.59 -9.60 6.89
CA SER A 48 20.00 -11.00 6.79
C SER A 48 19.74 -11.57 5.39
N LYS A 49 20.50 -12.60 4.99
CA LYS A 49 20.27 -13.32 3.73
C LYS A 49 18.83 -13.83 3.62
N GLU A 50 18.26 -14.33 4.71
CA GLU A 50 16.89 -14.85 4.75
C GLU A 50 15.86 -13.74 4.49
N GLU A 51 15.96 -12.61 5.19
CA GLU A 51 15.07 -11.47 4.99
C GLU A 51 15.20 -10.87 3.58
N ALA A 52 16.43 -10.72 3.10
CA ALA A 52 16.71 -10.22 1.76
C ALA A 52 16.09 -11.10 0.66
N LEU A 53 16.25 -12.42 0.78
CA LEU A 53 15.61 -13.38 -0.13
C LEU A 53 14.09 -13.38 0.04
N LYS A 54 13.55 -13.24 1.26
CA LYS A 54 12.11 -13.14 1.49
C LYS A 54 11.53 -11.92 0.76
N ILE A 55 12.13 -10.73 0.93
CA ILE A 55 11.73 -9.50 0.24
C ILE A 55 11.75 -9.71 -1.28
N PHE A 56 12.87 -10.18 -1.82
CA PHE A 56 13.04 -10.41 -3.25
C PHE A 56 12.01 -11.38 -3.83
N ASN A 57 11.81 -12.52 -3.16
CA ASN A 57 10.85 -13.54 -3.58
C ASN A 57 9.41 -13.02 -3.50
N THR A 58 9.06 -12.22 -2.49
CA THR A 58 7.74 -11.60 -2.38
C THR A 58 7.49 -10.61 -3.53
N MET A 59 8.46 -9.78 -3.90
CA MET A 59 8.30 -8.87 -5.05
C MET A 59 8.06 -9.64 -6.35
N HIS A 60 8.83 -10.71 -6.60
CA HIS A 60 8.62 -11.59 -7.76
C HIS A 60 7.24 -12.27 -7.76
N TYR A 61 6.79 -12.76 -6.59
CA TYR A 61 5.46 -13.34 -6.45
C TYR A 61 4.36 -12.34 -6.81
N ILE A 62 4.47 -11.09 -6.35
CA ILE A 62 3.50 -10.04 -6.69
C ILE A 62 3.50 -9.75 -8.18
N ARG A 63 4.66 -9.68 -8.83
CA ARG A 63 4.73 -9.52 -10.30
C ARG A 63 3.96 -10.62 -11.03
N VAL A 64 4.14 -11.87 -10.60
CA VAL A 64 3.43 -13.03 -11.16
C VAL A 64 1.93 -12.96 -10.89
N LEU A 65 1.53 -12.59 -9.67
CA LEU A 65 0.14 -12.41 -9.30
C LEU A 65 -0.53 -11.35 -10.18
N ASP A 66 0.11 -10.19 -10.33
CA ASP A 66 -0.37 -9.06 -11.12
C ASP A 66 -0.56 -9.43 -12.60
N GLU A 67 0.45 -10.03 -13.23
CA GLU A 67 0.38 -10.50 -14.62
C GLU A 67 -0.82 -11.44 -14.84
N ARG A 68 -1.04 -12.37 -13.90
CA ARG A 68 -2.13 -13.35 -13.98
C ARG A 68 -3.49 -12.72 -13.78
N MET A 69 -3.64 -11.84 -12.80
CA MET A 69 -4.95 -11.26 -12.48
C MET A 69 -5.36 -10.18 -13.47
N VAL A 70 -4.41 -9.41 -14.03
CA VAL A 70 -4.68 -8.55 -15.20
C VAL A 70 -5.22 -9.41 -16.36
N GLY A 71 -4.57 -10.54 -16.65
CA GLY A 71 -5.05 -11.48 -17.68
C GLY A 71 -6.45 -12.03 -17.37
N ALA A 72 -6.73 -12.40 -16.12
CA ALA A 72 -8.03 -12.90 -15.69
C ALA A 72 -9.14 -11.85 -15.84
N GLN A 73 -8.85 -10.58 -15.51
CA GLN A 73 -9.78 -9.47 -15.68
C GLN A 73 -10.09 -9.24 -17.16
N ARG A 74 -9.07 -9.28 -18.04
CA ARG A 74 -9.24 -9.15 -19.50
C ARG A 74 -10.08 -10.28 -20.12
N GLN A 75 -10.15 -11.43 -19.45
CA GLN A 75 -11.02 -12.55 -19.81
C GLN A 75 -12.43 -12.46 -19.19
N GLY A 76 -12.74 -11.42 -18.41
CA GLY A 76 -14.02 -11.24 -17.74
C GLY A 76 -14.24 -12.18 -16.54
N ARG A 77 -13.18 -12.80 -16.01
CA ARG A 77 -13.28 -13.76 -14.90
C ARG A 77 -13.38 -13.07 -13.54
N ILE A 78 -12.79 -11.88 -13.43
CA ILE A 78 -12.92 -10.95 -12.30
C ILE A 78 -13.32 -9.57 -12.82
N SER A 79 -13.95 -8.76 -11.99
CA SER A 79 -14.52 -7.48 -12.42
C SER A 79 -13.47 -6.37 -12.57
N PHE A 80 -12.43 -6.37 -11.74
CA PHE A 80 -11.47 -5.28 -11.62
C PHE A 80 -10.10 -5.80 -11.15
N TYR A 81 -9.03 -5.11 -11.49
CA TYR A 81 -7.70 -5.36 -10.92
C TYR A 81 -6.78 -4.13 -11.01
N LEU A 82 -5.81 -4.07 -10.09
CA LEU A 82 -4.78 -3.04 -9.99
C LEU A 82 -3.42 -3.71 -9.80
N ALA A 83 -2.51 -3.54 -10.75
CA ALA A 83 -1.14 -4.01 -10.61
C ALA A 83 -0.27 -2.99 -9.86
N SER A 84 0.71 -3.46 -9.09
CA SER A 84 1.73 -2.65 -8.41
C SER A 84 3.08 -2.70 -9.12
N THR A 85 3.10 -3.03 -10.42
CA THR A 85 4.34 -3.12 -11.21
C THR A 85 5.13 -1.80 -11.18
N GLY A 86 6.37 -1.87 -10.71
CA GLY A 86 7.26 -0.73 -10.49
C GLY A 86 7.25 -0.21 -9.05
N GLU A 87 6.23 -0.56 -8.25
CA GLU A 87 6.05 -0.11 -6.87
C GLU A 87 6.22 -1.25 -5.84
N GLU A 88 6.72 -2.42 -6.25
CA GLU A 88 6.82 -3.61 -5.39
C GLU A 88 7.74 -3.36 -4.19
N ALA A 89 8.91 -2.75 -4.40
CA ALA A 89 9.86 -2.45 -3.33
C ALA A 89 9.23 -1.55 -2.26
N ALA A 90 8.49 -0.52 -2.67
CA ALA A 90 7.87 0.43 -1.75
C ALA A 90 6.95 -0.25 -0.74
N SER A 91 6.16 -1.25 -1.15
CA SER A 91 5.26 -1.97 -0.24
C SER A 91 5.93 -3.12 0.50
N VAL A 92 6.78 -3.91 -0.17
CA VAL A 92 7.41 -5.11 0.43
C VAL A 92 8.52 -4.73 1.39
N ALA A 93 9.44 -3.85 0.99
CA ALA A 93 10.61 -3.51 1.80
C ALA A 93 10.23 -2.68 3.05
N SER A 94 9.21 -1.82 2.92
CA SER A 94 8.69 -1.09 4.08
C SER A 94 8.00 -2.03 5.06
N ALA A 95 7.18 -2.98 4.59
CA ALA A 95 6.57 -4.00 5.46
C ALA A 95 7.61 -4.89 6.16
N ALA A 96 8.72 -5.19 5.49
CA ALA A 96 9.83 -5.95 6.07
C ALA A 96 10.54 -5.23 7.22
N ALA A 97 10.48 -3.89 7.26
CA ALA A 97 11.08 -3.11 8.34
C ALA A 97 10.17 -2.99 9.59
N LEU A 98 8.92 -3.47 9.50
CA LEU A 98 7.93 -3.43 10.58
C LEU A 98 7.97 -4.69 11.45
N SER A 99 7.36 -4.60 12.62
CA SER A 99 6.94 -5.75 13.41
C SER A 99 5.59 -6.27 12.92
N ASP A 100 5.30 -7.56 13.14
CA ASP A 100 3.99 -8.16 12.86
C ASP A 100 2.86 -7.51 13.67
N ASP A 101 3.16 -6.89 14.82
CA ASP A 101 2.20 -6.18 15.66
C ASP A 101 1.87 -4.74 15.18
N ASP A 102 2.64 -4.21 14.23
CA ASP A 102 2.39 -2.88 13.68
C ASP A 102 1.16 -2.91 12.76
N MET A 103 0.33 -1.87 12.80
CA MET A 103 -0.86 -1.78 11.95
C MET A 103 -0.49 -1.24 10.56
N ILE A 104 -0.94 -1.92 9.50
CA ILE A 104 -0.85 -1.43 8.13
C ILE A 104 -2.22 -0.91 7.70
N MET A 105 -2.28 0.38 7.34
CA MET A 105 -3.41 0.99 6.65
C MET A 105 -2.99 1.35 5.24
N SER A 106 -3.67 0.78 4.25
CA SER A 106 -3.28 0.85 2.85
C SER A 106 -4.28 1.65 2.01
N GLN A 107 -3.88 1.96 0.77
CA GLN A 107 -4.74 2.62 -0.21
C GLN A 107 -5.37 1.59 -1.15
N TYR A 108 -4.55 0.89 -1.95
CA TYR A 108 -4.96 -0.20 -2.86
C TYR A 108 -3.82 -0.76 -3.73
N ARG A 109 -2.54 -0.39 -3.50
CA ARG A 109 -1.37 -0.99 -4.21
C ARG A 109 -0.39 -1.67 -3.26
N GLU A 110 -0.86 -2.03 -2.08
CA GLU A 110 -0.05 -2.58 -1.00
C GLU A 110 -0.16 -4.10 -0.89
N GLN A 111 -0.56 -4.80 -1.96
CA GLN A 111 -0.61 -6.27 -1.97
C GLN A 111 0.73 -6.92 -1.61
N GLY A 112 1.86 -6.26 -1.92
CA GLY A 112 3.18 -6.73 -1.53
C GLY A 112 3.43 -6.72 -0.02
N ALA A 113 2.93 -5.71 0.69
CA ALA A 113 3.01 -5.65 2.15
C ALA A 113 2.21 -6.80 2.79
N LEU A 114 1.01 -7.06 2.26
CA LEU A 114 0.13 -8.12 2.73
C LEU A 114 0.72 -9.52 2.44
N ALA A 115 1.28 -9.73 1.25
CA ALA A 115 1.98 -10.98 0.90
C ALA A 115 3.23 -11.22 1.75
N TYR A 116 3.99 -10.16 2.08
CA TYR A 116 5.16 -10.28 2.95
C TYR A 116 4.79 -10.75 4.37
N ARG A 117 3.62 -10.33 4.86
CA ARG A 117 3.02 -10.79 6.13
C ARG A 117 2.42 -12.20 6.07
N GLY A 118 2.45 -12.86 4.92
CA GLY A 118 2.04 -14.26 4.79
C GLY A 118 0.60 -14.45 4.32
N TYR A 119 -0.04 -13.42 3.76
CA TYR A 119 -1.33 -13.59 3.10
C TYR A 119 -1.18 -14.53 1.91
N THR A 120 -1.97 -15.59 1.92
CA THR A 120 -1.79 -16.72 1.01
C THR A 120 -2.38 -16.41 -0.37
N THR A 121 -1.87 -17.11 -1.39
CA THR A 121 -2.43 -17.05 -2.74
C THR A 121 -3.92 -17.37 -2.75
N GLU A 122 -4.37 -18.33 -1.94
CA GLU A 122 -5.79 -18.69 -1.84
C GLU A 122 -6.62 -17.52 -1.29
N GLN A 123 -6.15 -16.85 -0.23
CA GLN A 123 -6.84 -15.67 0.31
C GLN A 123 -6.89 -14.51 -0.69
N PHE A 124 -5.83 -14.29 -1.48
CA PHE A 124 -5.88 -13.34 -2.60
C PHE A 124 -6.99 -13.71 -3.59
N MET A 125 -7.02 -14.97 -4.04
CA MET A 125 -8.03 -15.43 -5.00
C MET A 125 -9.44 -15.36 -4.44
N ASN A 126 -9.65 -15.71 -3.17
CA ASN A 126 -10.98 -15.69 -2.55
C ASN A 126 -11.59 -14.30 -2.58
N GLN A 127 -10.81 -13.25 -2.27
CA GLN A 127 -11.24 -11.86 -2.38
C GLN A 127 -11.49 -11.46 -3.85
N MET A 128 -10.59 -11.84 -4.77
CA MET A 128 -10.74 -11.54 -6.21
C MET A 128 -12.03 -12.11 -6.82
N PHE A 129 -12.44 -13.31 -6.40
CA PHE A 129 -13.64 -13.99 -6.90
C PHE A 129 -14.90 -13.73 -6.05
N SER A 130 -14.77 -12.98 -4.94
CA SER A 130 -15.86 -12.70 -4.00
C SER A 130 -16.57 -13.99 -3.53
N ASN A 131 -15.79 -15.04 -3.30
CA ASN A 131 -16.31 -16.35 -2.93
C ASN A 131 -16.52 -16.47 -1.41
N LYS A 132 -17.22 -17.53 -0.97
CA LYS A 132 -17.60 -17.72 0.45
C LYS A 132 -16.41 -17.84 1.42
N ASP A 133 -15.21 -18.11 0.91
CA ASP A 133 -14.00 -18.26 1.70
C ASP A 133 -13.21 -16.94 1.79
N ASP A 134 -13.74 -15.84 1.23
CA ASP A 134 -13.26 -14.48 1.49
C ASP A 134 -13.68 -14.05 2.91
N PRO A 135 -12.74 -13.74 3.82
CA PRO A 135 -13.07 -13.26 5.16
C PRO A 135 -13.85 -11.94 5.14
N ASN A 136 -13.81 -11.18 4.04
CA ASN A 136 -14.56 -9.93 3.84
C ASN A 136 -15.93 -10.16 3.16
N LYS A 137 -16.36 -11.43 3.04
CA LYS A 137 -17.68 -11.87 2.57
C LYS A 137 -18.05 -11.37 1.17
N GLY A 138 -17.05 -11.16 0.30
CA GLY A 138 -17.28 -10.78 -1.10
C GLY A 138 -18.01 -9.45 -1.29
N ARG A 139 -18.02 -8.58 -0.27
CA ARG A 139 -18.81 -7.34 -0.27
C ARG A 139 -18.16 -6.20 -1.03
N GLN A 140 -16.83 -6.23 -1.13
CA GLN A 140 -16.06 -5.16 -1.74
C GLN A 140 -15.53 -5.55 -3.12
N MET A 141 -15.16 -4.53 -3.89
CA MET A 141 -14.51 -4.66 -5.18
C MET A 141 -13.20 -5.47 -5.06
N PRO A 142 -12.77 -6.21 -6.09
CA PRO A 142 -11.42 -6.77 -6.12
C PRO A 142 -10.34 -5.74 -5.77
N ILE A 143 -9.26 -6.18 -5.12
CA ILE A 143 -8.13 -5.41 -4.58
C ILE A 143 -8.42 -4.80 -3.20
N HIS A 144 -9.66 -4.86 -2.71
CA HIS A 144 -10.01 -4.38 -1.37
C HIS A 144 -9.70 -5.44 -0.30
N TYR A 145 -8.42 -5.77 -0.18
CA TYR A 145 -7.93 -6.74 0.81
C TYR A 145 -7.99 -6.19 2.23
N GLY A 146 -8.06 -7.10 3.20
CA GLY A 146 -8.04 -6.83 4.63
C GLY A 146 -7.89 -8.13 5.41
N ASP A 147 -7.06 -8.13 6.45
CA ASP A 147 -6.83 -9.30 7.28
C ASP A 147 -6.46 -8.90 8.71
N LYS A 148 -7.36 -9.20 9.65
CA LYS A 148 -7.18 -8.87 11.06
C LYS A 148 -5.99 -9.62 11.69
N PRO A 149 -5.83 -10.96 11.52
CA PRO A 149 -4.64 -11.67 12.00
C PRO A 149 -3.31 -11.06 11.56
N LEU A 150 -3.23 -10.52 10.35
CA LEU A 150 -2.02 -9.89 9.81
C LEU A 150 -1.91 -8.39 10.12
N ASN A 151 -2.74 -7.84 11.02
CA ASN A 151 -2.77 -6.40 11.35
C ASN A 151 -2.83 -5.51 10.11
N PHE A 152 -3.68 -5.87 9.15
CA PHE A 152 -3.87 -5.14 7.89
C PHE A 152 -5.31 -4.67 7.80
N MET A 153 -5.52 -3.36 7.93
CA MET A 153 -6.84 -2.74 7.85
C MET A 153 -7.44 -2.95 6.46
N THR A 154 -8.72 -3.31 6.41
CA THR A 154 -9.43 -3.50 5.14
C THR A 154 -9.45 -2.21 4.33
N ILE A 155 -9.06 -2.31 3.06
CA ILE A 155 -9.04 -1.21 2.09
C ILE A 155 -10.46 -0.68 1.82
N SER A 156 -10.55 0.63 1.56
CA SER A 156 -11.74 1.29 1.02
C SER A 156 -11.38 2.17 -0.18
N SER A 157 -12.32 2.38 -1.12
CA SER A 157 -12.05 3.19 -2.32
C SER A 157 -11.80 4.68 -2.06
N PRO A 158 -12.52 5.36 -1.12
CA PRO A 158 -12.36 6.80 -0.92
C PRO A 158 -10.93 7.18 -0.51
N LEU A 159 -10.29 8.00 -1.35
CA LEU A 159 -8.90 8.41 -1.16
C LEU A 159 -8.73 9.25 0.09
N GLY A 160 -7.58 9.09 0.76
CA GLY A 160 -7.17 9.90 1.90
C GLY A 160 -7.85 9.54 3.23
N THR A 161 -9.01 8.88 3.21
CA THR A 161 -9.82 8.60 4.42
C THR A 161 -9.08 7.80 5.50
N GLN A 162 -8.16 6.91 5.10
CA GLN A 162 -7.35 6.12 6.03
C GLN A 162 -6.26 6.95 6.75
N ILE A 163 -5.90 8.14 6.25
CA ILE A 163 -4.83 8.98 6.79
C ILE A 163 -5.17 9.53 8.19
N PRO A 164 -6.34 10.17 8.42
CA PRO A 164 -6.74 10.56 9.76
C PRO A 164 -7.09 9.35 10.63
N GLN A 165 -7.61 8.26 10.05
CA GLN A 165 -7.87 7.01 10.79
C GLN A 165 -6.57 6.41 11.36
N ALA A 166 -5.48 6.40 10.58
CA ALA A 166 -4.17 5.96 11.03
C ALA A 166 -3.64 6.81 12.17
N SER A 167 -3.86 8.13 12.09
CA SER A 167 -3.48 9.07 13.15
C SER A 167 -4.21 8.78 14.46
N GLY A 168 -5.53 8.51 14.39
CA GLY A 168 -6.35 8.12 15.53
C GLY A 168 -6.00 6.74 16.08
N TYR A 169 -5.75 5.75 15.22
CA TYR A 169 -5.37 4.40 15.62
C TYR A 169 -4.01 4.38 16.33
N ALA A 170 -3.01 5.09 15.77
CA ALA A 170 -1.70 5.27 16.39
C ALA A 170 -1.80 6.01 17.73
N TYR A 171 -2.67 7.01 17.84
CA TYR A 171 -2.96 7.65 19.12
C TYR A 171 -3.50 6.65 20.15
N GLY A 172 -4.45 5.79 19.75
CA GLY A 172 -4.97 4.71 20.58
C GLY A 172 -3.90 3.70 21.00
N GLN A 173 -3.01 3.28 20.09
CA GLN A 173 -1.87 2.42 20.39
C GLN A 173 -0.97 3.04 21.46
N LYS A 174 -0.63 4.33 21.31
CA LYS A 174 0.16 5.08 22.29
C LYS A 174 -0.54 5.17 23.65
N MET A 175 -1.81 5.52 23.68
CA MET A 175 -2.60 5.63 24.92
C MET A 175 -2.74 4.28 25.63
N SER A 176 -2.65 3.18 24.87
CA SER A 176 -2.64 1.81 25.40
C SER A 176 -1.26 1.34 25.88
N GLY A 177 -0.23 2.20 25.82
CA GLY A 177 1.13 1.88 26.27
C GLY A 177 1.84 0.82 25.41
N LYS A 178 1.41 0.61 24.17
CA LYS A 178 2.05 -0.35 23.25
C LYS A 178 3.20 0.31 22.49
N ASP A 179 4.31 -0.41 22.34
CA ASP A 179 5.45 0.02 21.52
C ASP A 179 5.34 -0.52 20.09
N VAL A 180 4.28 -0.11 19.42
CA VAL A 180 3.94 -0.43 18.03
C VAL A 180 3.67 0.86 17.26
N VAL A 181 3.78 0.80 15.94
CA VAL A 181 3.41 1.90 15.05
C VAL A 181 2.17 1.56 14.24
N THR A 182 1.60 2.59 13.62
CA THR A 182 0.75 2.45 12.44
C THR A 182 1.50 2.98 11.24
N ILE A 183 1.62 2.22 10.17
CA ILE A 183 2.06 2.73 8.86
C ILE A 183 0.82 2.99 8.00
N CYS A 184 0.80 4.15 7.34
CA CYS A 184 -0.30 4.57 6.48
C CYS A 184 0.23 4.86 5.08
N TYR A 185 -0.15 4.03 4.10
CA TYR A 185 0.21 4.21 2.71
C TYR A 185 -0.80 5.09 1.96
N PHE A 186 -0.30 5.94 1.08
CA PHE A 186 -1.10 6.74 0.15
C PHE A 186 -0.26 7.19 -1.04
N GLY A 187 -0.90 7.48 -2.17
CA GLY A 187 -0.26 8.09 -3.34
C GLY A 187 -0.14 9.62 -3.21
N GLU A 188 0.72 10.24 -4.01
CA GLU A 188 0.85 11.69 -4.09
C GLU A 188 -0.46 12.38 -4.52
N GLY A 189 -1.25 11.66 -5.34
CA GLY A 189 -2.61 12.05 -5.68
C GLY A 189 -3.51 12.24 -4.45
N ALA A 190 -3.58 11.21 -3.61
CA ALA A 190 -4.39 11.19 -2.39
C ALA A 190 -3.89 12.20 -1.33
N ALA A 191 -2.61 12.59 -1.38
CA ALA A 191 -2.07 13.65 -0.53
C ALA A 191 -2.63 15.06 -0.85
N SER A 192 -3.46 15.20 -1.88
CA SER A 192 -4.19 16.43 -2.21
C SER A 192 -5.61 16.48 -1.62
N GLU A 193 -6.08 15.39 -1.02
CA GLU A 193 -7.34 15.37 -0.28
C GLU A 193 -7.23 16.13 1.04
N GLY A 194 -8.35 16.69 1.52
CA GLY A 194 -8.40 17.39 2.81
C GLY A 194 -8.03 16.50 4.01
N ASP A 195 -8.31 15.20 3.90
CA ASP A 195 -7.99 14.22 4.95
C ASP A 195 -6.49 14.03 5.16
N PHE A 196 -5.65 14.25 4.14
CA PHE A 196 -4.19 14.30 4.30
C PHE A 196 -3.79 15.43 5.26
N HIS A 197 -4.31 16.64 5.04
CA HIS A 197 -4.05 17.79 5.92
C HIS A 197 -4.51 17.51 7.35
N ALA A 198 -5.73 16.99 7.51
CA ALA A 198 -6.32 16.69 8.81
C ALA A 198 -5.50 15.65 9.59
N GLY A 199 -5.15 14.53 8.95
CA GLY A 199 -4.41 13.44 9.60
C GLY A 199 -3.00 13.84 10.00
N LEU A 200 -2.23 14.48 9.11
CA LEU A 200 -0.86 14.91 9.44
C LEU A 200 -0.84 15.90 10.61
N ASN A 201 -1.70 16.92 10.58
CA ASN A 201 -1.75 17.90 11.66
C ASN A 201 -2.18 17.27 12.99
N MET A 202 -3.20 16.39 12.96
CA MET A 202 -3.64 15.64 14.13
C MET A 202 -2.48 14.81 14.71
N ALA A 203 -1.77 14.05 13.88
CA ALA A 203 -0.67 13.20 14.32
C ALA A 203 0.49 13.99 14.92
N ALA A 204 0.81 15.16 14.35
CA ALA A 204 1.86 16.02 14.86
C ALA A 204 1.50 16.61 16.23
N VAL A 205 0.34 17.26 16.33
CA VAL A 205 -0.12 17.89 17.58
C VAL A 205 -0.32 16.86 18.69
N LEU A 206 -0.85 15.69 18.34
CA LEU A 206 -1.12 14.63 19.29
C LEU A 206 0.06 13.68 19.51
N ASN A 207 1.23 13.91 18.89
CA ASN A 207 2.42 13.08 19.07
C ASN A 207 2.10 11.59 18.81
N CYS A 208 1.55 11.27 17.64
CA CYS A 208 1.15 9.91 17.29
C CYS A 208 2.34 9.12 16.72
N PRO A 209 2.55 7.84 17.13
CA PRO A 209 3.58 6.96 16.57
C PRO A 209 3.14 6.39 15.21
N VAL A 210 3.02 7.26 14.21
CA VAL A 210 2.54 6.93 12.86
C VAL A 210 3.61 7.20 11.81
N ILE A 211 3.78 6.27 10.87
CA ILE A 211 4.59 6.46 9.67
C ILE A 211 3.63 6.76 8.52
N PHE A 212 3.71 7.95 7.96
CA PHE A 212 3.03 8.30 6.72
C PHE A 212 3.95 7.91 5.55
N PHE A 213 3.54 6.96 4.73
CA PHE A 213 4.33 6.45 3.62
C PHE A 213 3.67 6.86 2.29
N CYS A 214 4.17 7.93 1.70
CA CYS A 214 3.73 8.42 0.40
C CYS A 214 4.45 7.67 -0.72
N ARG A 215 3.71 6.98 -1.59
CA ARG A 215 4.22 6.50 -2.88
C ARG A 215 4.01 7.60 -3.90
N ASN A 216 5.07 8.30 -4.27
CA ASN A 216 5.01 9.30 -5.33
C ASN A 216 5.48 8.64 -6.63
N ASN A 217 4.51 8.23 -7.45
CA ASN A 217 4.77 7.54 -8.72
C ASN A 217 4.64 8.47 -9.94
N GLY A 218 4.42 9.77 -9.69
CA GLY A 218 4.31 10.82 -10.70
C GLY A 218 2.91 11.01 -11.30
N TYR A 219 1.93 10.14 -11.02
CA TYR A 219 0.61 10.19 -11.66
C TYR A 219 -0.57 9.75 -10.78
N ALA A 220 -1.57 10.62 -10.69
CA ALA A 220 -2.91 10.31 -10.17
C ALA A 220 -3.86 9.99 -11.35
N ILE A 221 -4.05 8.70 -11.64
CA ILE A 221 -4.71 8.23 -12.89
C ILE A 221 -3.94 8.78 -14.11
N SER A 222 -4.44 9.84 -14.74
CA SER A 222 -3.85 10.55 -15.87
C SER A 222 -3.24 11.91 -15.52
N THR A 223 -3.49 12.42 -14.31
CA THR A 223 -3.00 13.73 -13.88
C THR A 223 -1.52 13.62 -13.46
N PRO A 224 -0.59 14.27 -14.16
CA PRO A 224 0.82 14.26 -13.78
C PRO A 224 1.05 15.08 -12.50
N ALA A 225 2.13 14.78 -11.77
CA ALA A 225 2.46 15.43 -10.50
C ALA A 225 2.58 16.96 -10.61
N GLU A 226 3.01 17.49 -11.76
CA GLU A 226 3.12 18.93 -12.01
C GLU A 226 1.76 19.65 -12.05
N GLU A 227 0.69 18.94 -12.38
CA GLU A 227 -0.69 19.43 -12.27
C GLU A 227 -1.30 19.15 -10.89
N GLN A 228 -0.72 18.20 -10.14
CA GLN A 228 -1.19 17.83 -8.82
C GLN A 228 -0.73 18.81 -7.73
N PHE A 229 0.51 19.29 -7.82
CA PHE A 229 1.04 20.25 -6.86
C PHE A 229 2.22 21.06 -7.40
N ALA A 230 2.43 22.23 -6.80
CA ALA A 230 3.47 23.18 -7.22
C ALA A 230 4.67 23.25 -6.24
N GLY A 231 4.65 22.47 -5.16
CA GLY A 231 5.73 22.39 -4.15
C GLY A 231 6.75 21.30 -4.47
N ASP A 232 7.77 21.16 -3.63
CA ASP A 232 8.77 20.08 -3.72
C ASP A 232 8.17 18.77 -3.18
N GLY A 233 7.33 18.13 -3.99
CA GLY A 233 6.70 16.84 -3.66
C GLY A 233 5.81 16.90 -2.41
N ILE A 234 5.70 15.75 -1.76
CA ILE A 234 4.96 15.56 -0.52
C ILE A 234 5.89 15.70 0.69
N ALA A 235 7.17 15.32 0.57
CA ALA A 235 8.14 15.43 1.66
C ALA A 235 8.22 16.86 2.24
N SER A 236 8.26 17.88 1.39
CA SER A 236 8.35 19.27 1.85
C SER A 236 7.15 19.71 2.72
N ARG A 237 5.99 19.08 2.56
CA ARG A 237 4.79 19.41 3.33
C ARG A 237 4.89 18.96 4.78
N GLY A 238 5.59 17.86 5.07
CA GLY A 238 5.74 17.34 6.44
C GLY A 238 6.38 18.36 7.37
N LEU A 239 7.36 19.12 6.88
CA LEU A 239 8.05 20.17 7.63
C LEU A 239 7.08 21.25 8.14
N GLY A 240 6.08 21.62 7.34
CA GLY A 240 5.07 22.62 7.72
C GLY A 240 4.16 22.18 8.88
N TYR A 241 4.03 20.88 9.11
CA TYR A 241 3.32 20.31 10.26
C TYR A 241 4.23 20.00 11.45
N GLY A 242 5.54 20.25 11.33
CA GLY A 242 6.53 19.82 12.33
C GLY A 242 6.83 18.31 12.31
N ILE A 243 6.56 17.64 11.19
CA ILE A 243 6.77 16.20 11.02
C ILE A 243 8.18 15.94 10.45
N LYS A 244 8.91 15.03 11.10
CA LYS A 244 10.19 14.55 10.58
C LYS A 244 9.98 13.86 9.24
N THR A 245 10.78 14.21 8.25
CA THR A 245 10.51 13.79 6.88
C THR A 245 11.77 13.32 6.17
N ILE A 246 11.63 12.29 5.33
CA ILE A 246 12.67 11.79 4.43
C ILE A 246 12.07 11.49 3.05
N ARG A 247 12.87 11.70 2.01
CA ARG A 247 12.59 11.23 0.65
C ARG A 247 13.53 10.08 0.32
N VAL A 248 13.04 9.04 -0.34
CA VAL A 248 13.80 7.82 -0.67
C VAL A 248 13.58 7.42 -2.13
N ASP A 249 14.57 6.76 -2.73
CA ASP A 249 14.39 6.07 -4.00
C ASP A 249 13.44 4.88 -3.77
N GLY A 250 12.23 4.96 -4.32
CA GLY A 250 11.18 3.96 -4.15
C GLY A 250 11.44 2.65 -4.91
N ASN A 251 12.49 2.59 -5.72
CA ASN A 251 12.93 1.38 -6.42
C ASN A 251 14.18 0.76 -5.76
N ASP A 252 14.71 1.37 -4.70
CA ASP A 252 15.83 0.88 -3.91
C ASP A 252 15.32 0.21 -2.62
N VAL A 253 15.34 -1.13 -2.62
CA VAL A 253 14.91 -1.95 -1.49
C VAL A 253 15.65 -1.60 -0.20
N LEU A 254 16.96 -1.35 -0.27
CA LEU A 254 17.76 -1.07 0.91
C LEU A 254 17.45 0.31 1.48
N ALA A 255 17.28 1.32 0.61
CA ALA A 255 16.91 2.67 1.04
C ALA A 255 15.53 2.69 1.73
N ILE A 256 14.53 2.01 1.15
CA ILE A 256 13.19 1.92 1.74
C ILE A 256 13.22 1.17 3.07
N TYR A 257 13.92 0.03 3.14
CA TYR A 257 14.05 -0.75 4.37
C TYR A 257 14.71 0.08 5.47
N ALA A 258 15.86 0.70 5.19
CA ALA A 258 16.60 1.52 6.15
C ALA A 258 15.76 2.71 6.66
N ALA A 259 15.13 3.45 5.75
CA ALA A 259 14.31 4.60 6.11
C ALA A 259 13.07 4.20 6.93
N THR A 260 12.42 3.11 6.57
CA THR A 260 11.24 2.63 7.30
C THR A 260 11.63 2.10 8.69
N LYS A 261 12.76 1.39 8.79
CA LYS A 261 13.28 0.89 10.08
C LYS A 261 13.59 2.04 11.03
N GLU A 262 14.25 3.08 10.54
CA GLU A 262 14.57 4.27 11.32
C GLU A 262 13.31 5.09 11.66
N ALA A 263 12.40 5.27 10.71
CA ALA A 263 11.12 5.93 10.96
C ALA A 263 10.30 5.22 12.04
N ARG A 264 10.29 3.89 12.03
CA ARG A 264 9.66 3.08 13.08
C ARG A 264 10.30 3.32 14.43
N ARG A 265 11.64 3.27 14.51
CA ARG A 265 12.39 3.52 15.74
C ARG A 265 12.07 4.90 16.32
N ILE A 266 12.17 5.95 15.49
CA ILE A 266 11.84 7.33 15.85
C ILE A 266 10.39 7.45 16.33
N ALA A 267 9.43 6.90 15.58
CA ALA A 267 8.02 7.01 15.91
C ALA A 267 7.68 6.38 17.26
N ILE A 268 8.34 5.27 17.62
CA ILE A 268 8.16 4.59 18.91
C ILE A 268 8.87 5.34 20.04
N GLU A 269 10.15 5.67 19.87
CA GLU A 269 10.98 6.23 20.95
C GLU A 269 10.61 7.68 21.26
N GLU A 270 10.39 8.48 20.22
CA GLU A 270 10.11 9.91 20.36
C GLU A 270 8.62 10.22 20.35
N LYS A 271 7.77 9.21 20.14
CA LYS A 271 6.30 9.32 20.08
C LYS A 271 5.88 10.42 19.10
N CYS A 272 6.44 10.45 17.90
CA CYS A 272 6.14 11.47 16.90
C CYS A 272 5.87 10.85 15.53
N PRO A 273 5.11 11.52 14.64
CA PRO A 273 4.95 11.04 13.28
C PRO A 273 6.23 11.18 12.47
N VAL A 274 6.37 10.32 11.45
CA VAL A 274 7.42 10.43 10.43
C VAL A 274 6.77 10.32 9.05
N LEU A 275 7.19 11.16 8.11
CA LEU A 275 6.77 11.12 6.71
C LEU A 275 7.90 10.55 5.84
N ILE A 276 7.60 9.53 5.05
CA ILE A 276 8.48 8.98 4.02
C ILE A 276 7.83 9.25 2.67
N GLU A 277 8.53 9.94 1.76
CA GLU A 277 8.15 10.03 0.35
C GLU A 277 9.04 9.10 -0.48
N ALA A 278 8.47 7.99 -0.95
CA ALA A 278 9.14 7.06 -1.86
C ALA A 278 8.90 7.47 -3.31
N MET A 279 9.96 7.90 -3.99
CA MET A 279 9.93 8.30 -5.40
C MET A 279 10.02 7.06 -6.29
N THR A 280 8.95 6.70 -6.97
CA THR A 280 8.86 5.48 -7.79
C THR A 280 8.18 5.79 -9.12
N TYR A 281 7.78 4.77 -9.87
CA TYR A 281 7.03 4.94 -11.09
C TYR A 281 6.07 3.77 -11.33
N ARG A 282 4.84 4.12 -11.69
CA ARG A 282 3.78 3.15 -11.97
C ARG A 282 3.95 2.60 -13.38
N LEU A 283 4.70 1.51 -13.55
CA LEU A 283 4.93 0.90 -14.87
C LEU A 283 3.66 0.23 -15.43
N ALA A 284 2.75 -0.21 -14.57
CA ALA A 284 1.42 -0.65 -15.00
C ALA A 284 0.50 0.53 -15.35
N ALA A 285 -0.64 0.23 -15.99
CA ALA A 285 -1.77 1.15 -16.07
C ALA A 285 -2.27 1.53 -14.65
N HIS A 286 -3.06 2.61 -14.53
CA HIS A 286 -3.72 2.92 -13.27
C HIS A 286 -4.54 1.72 -12.79
N SER A 287 -5.37 1.16 -13.66
CA SER A 287 -6.17 -0.03 -13.39
C SER A 287 -6.47 -0.78 -14.67
N THR A 288 -7.16 -1.91 -14.57
CA THR A 288 -7.71 -2.55 -15.76
C THR A 288 -8.77 -1.70 -16.49
N SER A 289 -9.25 -0.62 -15.90
CA SER A 289 -10.16 0.35 -16.53
C SER A 289 -9.45 1.55 -17.17
N ASP A 290 -8.12 1.55 -17.22
CA ASP A 290 -7.29 2.65 -17.72
C ASP A 290 -6.41 2.23 -18.90
N ASP A 291 -6.10 3.20 -19.77
CA ASP A 291 -5.13 3.08 -20.85
C ASP A 291 -4.09 4.21 -20.76
N PRO A 292 -2.86 3.92 -20.29
CA PRO A 292 -1.85 4.93 -20.09
C PRO A 292 -1.27 5.50 -21.40
N THR A 293 -1.48 4.85 -22.54
CA THR A 293 -0.90 5.30 -23.82
C THR A 293 -1.43 6.66 -24.27
N GLY A 294 -2.54 7.13 -23.68
CA GLY A 294 -3.10 8.45 -23.93
C GLY A 294 -2.41 9.61 -23.20
N TYR A 295 -1.60 9.34 -22.16
CA TYR A 295 -1.01 10.39 -21.33
C TYR A 295 0.42 10.09 -20.84
N ARG A 296 1.00 8.95 -21.20
CA ARG A 296 2.38 8.57 -20.89
C ARG A 296 3.16 8.17 -22.12
N SER A 297 4.43 8.59 -22.19
CA SER A 297 5.30 8.25 -23.31
C SER A 297 6.05 6.94 -23.08
N ARG A 298 6.36 6.20 -24.15
CA ARG A 298 7.20 5.00 -24.03
C ARG A 298 8.60 5.34 -23.51
N GLU A 299 9.14 6.49 -23.92
CA GLU A 299 10.47 6.93 -23.49
C GLU A 299 10.56 7.19 -21.98
N GLU A 300 9.51 7.73 -21.35
CA GLU A 300 9.50 7.84 -19.89
C GLU A 300 9.38 6.47 -19.22
N GLU A 301 8.53 5.57 -19.73
CA GLU A 301 8.36 4.24 -19.15
C GLU A 301 9.67 3.42 -19.23
N ASP A 302 10.39 3.48 -20.36
CA ASP A 302 11.63 2.74 -20.57
C ASP A 302 12.75 3.17 -19.61
N LYS A 303 12.82 4.47 -19.28
CA LYS A 303 13.76 4.98 -18.26
C LYS A 303 13.49 4.36 -16.89
N TRP A 304 12.22 4.10 -16.57
CA TRP A 304 11.83 3.50 -15.30
C TRP A 304 11.90 1.96 -15.31
N ARG A 305 11.72 1.32 -16.47
CA ARG A 305 12.01 -0.12 -16.64
C ARG A 305 13.48 -0.43 -16.38
N ALA A 306 14.38 0.44 -16.81
CA ALA A 306 15.81 0.32 -16.50
C ALA A 306 16.14 0.41 -15.00
N LYS A 307 15.21 0.94 -14.19
CA LYS A 307 15.32 1.12 -12.74
C LYS A 307 14.46 0.11 -11.97
N ASP A 308 14.01 -0.98 -12.59
CA ASP A 308 13.12 -1.97 -11.97
C ASP A 308 13.68 -2.48 -10.61
N PRO A 309 12.88 -2.44 -9.53
CA PRO A 309 13.35 -2.79 -8.19
C PRO A 309 13.77 -4.26 -8.04
N ILE A 310 13.11 -5.16 -8.77
CA ILE A 310 13.40 -6.60 -8.74
C ILE A 310 14.74 -6.85 -9.41
N ALA A 311 14.95 -6.28 -10.60
CA ALA A 311 16.22 -6.40 -11.31
C ALA A 311 17.38 -5.78 -10.52
N ARG A 312 17.16 -4.63 -9.88
CA ARG A 312 18.15 -3.97 -9.02
C ARG A 312 18.54 -4.84 -7.82
N MET A 313 17.54 -5.39 -7.12
CA MET A 313 17.76 -6.26 -5.95
C MET A 313 18.47 -7.57 -6.34
N ALA A 314 18.16 -8.15 -7.51
CA ALA A 314 18.83 -9.36 -8.00
C ALA A 314 20.35 -9.15 -8.15
N LYS A 315 20.76 -8.04 -8.77
CA LYS A 315 22.19 -7.69 -8.93
C LYS A 315 22.89 -7.50 -7.58
N TRP A 316 22.23 -6.87 -6.60
CA TRP A 316 22.79 -6.74 -5.25
C TRP A 316 22.93 -8.12 -4.57
N LEU A 317 21.91 -8.99 -4.66
CA LEU A 317 21.98 -10.35 -4.12
C LEU A 317 23.07 -11.19 -4.78
N GLU A 318 23.29 -11.02 -6.09
CA GLU A 318 24.38 -11.64 -6.83
C GLU A 318 25.75 -11.19 -6.31
N SER A 319 25.92 -9.88 -6.06
CA SER A 319 27.16 -9.33 -5.47
C SER A 319 27.47 -9.90 -4.08
N LYS A 320 26.44 -10.32 -3.33
CA LYS A 320 26.57 -10.99 -2.02
C LYS A 320 26.81 -12.50 -2.12
N GLY A 321 26.73 -13.10 -3.32
CA GLY A 321 26.76 -14.55 -3.51
C GLY A 321 25.50 -15.25 -2.96
N TRP A 322 24.38 -14.54 -2.87
CA TRP A 322 23.11 -15.05 -2.33
C TRP A 322 22.08 -15.38 -3.41
N PHE A 323 22.40 -15.08 -4.66
CA PHE A 323 21.51 -15.26 -5.80
C PHE A 323 21.95 -16.43 -6.70
N ASP A 324 20.97 -17.19 -7.18
CA ASP A 324 21.12 -18.21 -8.21
C ASP A 324 19.98 -18.01 -9.23
N GLU A 325 20.34 -17.65 -10.46
CA GLU A 325 19.37 -17.35 -11.52
C GLU A 325 18.53 -18.58 -11.90
N ALA A 326 19.12 -19.78 -11.93
CA ALA A 326 18.40 -21.00 -12.29
C ALA A 326 17.39 -21.38 -11.20
N GLU A 327 17.75 -21.20 -9.93
CA GLU A 327 16.84 -21.43 -8.81
C GLU A 327 15.74 -20.34 -8.74
N ASN A 328 16.08 -19.09 -9.02
CA ASN A 328 15.10 -18.01 -9.15
C ASN A 328 14.06 -18.32 -10.23
N GLN A 329 14.51 -18.71 -11.43
CA GLN A 329 13.61 -19.03 -12.54
C GLN A 329 12.67 -20.19 -12.19
N LYS A 330 13.17 -21.27 -11.56
CA LYS A 330 12.32 -22.38 -11.07
C LYS A 330 11.27 -21.89 -10.09
N ARG A 331 11.64 -21.00 -9.16
CA ARG A 331 10.71 -20.44 -8.16
C ARG A 331 9.63 -19.59 -8.80
N VAL A 332 9.98 -18.73 -9.76
CA VAL A 332 9.04 -17.91 -10.52
C VAL A 332 8.07 -18.79 -11.32
N ASP A 333 8.56 -19.84 -11.98
CA ASP A 333 7.71 -20.76 -12.73
C ASP A 333 6.79 -21.57 -11.82
N LYS A 334 7.28 -21.99 -10.65
CA LYS A 334 6.44 -22.59 -9.62
C LYS A 334 5.36 -21.61 -9.14
N ALA A 335 5.70 -20.36 -8.84
CA ALA A 335 4.72 -19.35 -8.45
C ALA A 335 3.64 -19.14 -9.53
N ARG A 336 4.01 -19.14 -10.81
CA ARG A 336 3.06 -19.06 -11.93
C ARG A 336 2.08 -20.24 -11.95
N GLN A 337 2.57 -21.45 -11.68
CA GLN A 337 1.75 -22.66 -11.59
C GLN A 337 0.83 -22.62 -10.38
N ASP A 338 1.36 -22.25 -9.21
CA ASP A 338 0.63 -22.20 -7.94
C ASP A 338 -0.49 -21.14 -8.00
N VAL A 339 -0.22 -19.94 -8.52
CA VAL A 339 -1.24 -18.88 -8.75
C VAL A 339 -2.32 -19.36 -9.71
N LEU A 340 -1.94 -20.02 -10.81
CA LEU A 340 -2.91 -20.57 -11.76
C LEU A 340 -3.78 -21.67 -11.14
N ALA A 341 -3.18 -22.55 -10.33
CA ALA A 341 -3.88 -23.63 -9.64
C ALA A 341 -4.88 -23.07 -8.63
N ALA A 342 -4.45 -22.12 -7.79
CA ALA A 342 -5.31 -21.45 -6.81
C ALA A 342 -6.47 -20.74 -7.51
N MET A 343 -6.20 -19.95 -8.56
CA MET A 343 -7.24 -19.27 -9.34
C MET A 343 -8.30 -20.25 -9.87
N LYS A 344 -7.87 -21.38 -10.47
CA LYS A 344 -8.79 -22.40 -11.00
C LYS A 344 -9.62 -23.10 -9.90
N SER A 345 -9.08 -23.21 -8.69
CA SER A 345 -9.79 -23.79 -7.55
C SER A 345 -10.82 -22.80 -7.01
N CYS A 346 -10.38 -21.58 -6.69
CA CYS A 346 -11.20 -20.53 -6.06
C CYS A 346 -12.33 -20.04 -6.97
N GLU A 347 -12.15 -20.09 -8.30
CA GLU A 347 -13.22 -19.78 -9.27
C GLU A 347 -14.39 -20.77 -9.22
N LYS A 348 -14.13 -22.01 -8.76
CA LYS A 348 -15.17 -23.04 -8.57
C LYS A 348 -15.79 -23.00 -7.18
N THR A 349 -15.18 -22.26 -6.25
CA THR A 349 -15.74 -22.06 -4.92
C THR A 349 -17.04 -21.30 -5.03
N ASP A 350 -18.03 -21.73 -4.24
CA ASP A 350 -19.33 -21.08 -4.19
C ASP A 350 -19.21 -19.59 -3.82
N VAL A 351 -20.04 -18.74 -4.43
CA VAL A 351 -20.21 -17.35 -3.95
C VAL A 351 -20.73 -17.31 -2.51
N CYS A 352 -20.59 -16.16 -1.85
CA CYS A 352 -21.08 -15.90 -0.50
C CYS A 352 -22.58 -16.19 -0.33
N ALA A 353 -23.00 -16.40 0.92
CA ALA A 353 -24.40 -16.65 1.25
C ALA A 353 -25.23 -15.37 1.03
N ILE A 354 -26.52 -15.49 0.70
CA ILE A 354 -27.34 -14.28 0.48
C ILE A 354 -27.58 -13.54 1.80
N GLU A 355 -27.53 -14.25 2.91
CA GLU A 355 -27.62 -13.74 4.28
C GLU A 355 -26.52 -12.71 4.58
N ASP A 356 -25.33 -12.89 4.01
CA ASP A 356 -24.18 -12.01 4.23
C ASP A 356 -24.45 -10.55 3.81
N ILE A 357 -25.45 -10.29 2.96
CA ILE A 357 -25.78 -8.93 2.51
C ILE A 357 -26.32 -8.02 3.62
N VAL A 358 -26.90 -8.60 4.68
CA VAL A 358 -27.44 -7.84 5.82
C VAL A 358 -26.64 -8.00 7.11
N GLU A 359 -25.74 -8.99 7.14
CA GLU A 359 -24.80 -9.14 8.24
C GLU A 359 -23.77 -8.01 8.26
N ASP A 360 -23.23 -7.69 9.43
CA ASP A 360 -22.18 -6.68 9.68
C ASP A 360 -22.47 -5.26 9.18
N VAL A 361 -23.68 -4.97 8.68
CA VAL A 361 -24.18 -3.59 8.53
C VAL A 361 -24.23 -2.90 9.90
N TYR A 362 -24.63 -3.68 10.91
CA TYR A 362 -24.50 -3.39 12.34
C TYR A 362 -23.97 -4.65 13.03
N ASP A 363 -23.51 -4.53 14.28
CA ASP A 363 -23.06 -5.68 15.10
C ASP A 363 -24.11 -6.79 15.20
N THR A 364 -25.39 -6.42 15.24
CA THR A 364 -26.52 -7.35 15.06
C THR A 364 -27.48 -6.78 14.04
N ALA A 365 -27.86 -7.61 13.04
CA ALA A 365 -28.83 -7.21 12.03
C ALA A 365 -30.18 -6.79 12.67
N PRO A 366 -30.62 -5.53 12.49
CA PRO A 366 -31.88 -5.04 13.03
C PRO A 366 -33.08 -5.69 12.32
N TRP A 367 -34.25 -5.59 12.93
CA TRP A 367 -35.48 -6.26 12.47
C TRP A 367 -35.85 -5.93 11.01
N HIS A 368 -35.66 -4.69 10.58
CA HIS A 368 -36.01 -4.26 9.22
C HIS A 368 -35.07 -4.85 8.15
N LEU A 369 -33.77 -5.06 8.46
CA LEU A 369 -32.87 -5.76 7.53
C LEU A 369 -33.21 -7.25 7.43
N LYS A 370 -33.65 -7.86 8.54
CA LYS A 370 -34.12 -9.25 8.53
C LYS A 370 -35.40 -9.40 7.70
N GLU A 371 -36.33 -8.45 7.81
CA GLU A 371 -37.53 -8.39 6.98
C GLU A 371 -37.18 -8.24 5.48
N GLN A 372 -36.30 -7.30 5.12
CA GLN A 372 -35.80 -7.14 3.75
C GLN A 372 -35.13 -8.41 3.20
N LEU A 373 -34.33 -9.11 4.01
CA LEU A 373 -33.74 -10.38 3.62
C LEU A 373 -34.81 -11.45 3.38
N SER A 374 -35.85 -11.51 4.24
CA SER A 374 -36.98 -12.43 4.05
C SER A 374 -37.75 -12.13 2.76
N GLU A 375 -38.01 -10.86 2.45
CA GLU A 375 -38.64 -10.43 1.19
C GLU A 375 -37.79 -10.80 -0.03
N LEU A 376 -36.47 -10.56 0.03
CA LEU A 376 -35.54 -10.92 -1.03
C LEU A 376 -35.51 -12.43 -1.28
N LYS A 377 -35.45 -13.24 -0.20
CA LYS A 377 -35.51 -14.70 -0.32
C LYS A 377 -36.83 -15.17 -0.93
N ALA A 378 -37.96 -14.57 -0.54
CA ALA A 378 -39.27 -14.87 -1.13
C ALA A 378 -39.30 -14.50 -2.63
N HIS A 379 -38.71 -13.37 -3.00
CA HIS A 379 -38.57 -12.95 -4.39
C HIS A 379 -37.74 -13.95 -5.21
N ILE A 380 -36.58 -14.38 -4.71
CA ILE A 380 -35.72 -15.36 -5.39
C ILE A 380 -36.45 -16.71 -5.55
N LYS A 381 -37.18 -17.17 -4.52
CA LYS A 381 -38.02 -18.38 -4.61
C LYS A 381 -39.11 -18.28 -5.67
N LYS A 382 -39.68 -17.08 -5.87
CA LYS A 382 -40.68 -16.82 -6.91
C LYS A 382 -40.07 -16.77 -8.31
N TYR A 383 -38.83 -16.31 -8.44
CA TYR A 383 -38.14 -16.10 -9.73
C TYR A 383 -36.77 -16.80 -9.83
N PRO A 384 -36.67 -18.13 -9.58
CA PRO A 384 -35.38 -18.81 -9.41
C PRO A 384 -34.50 -18.78 -10.67
N LYS A 385 -35.11 -18.74 -11.86
CA LYS A 385 -34.39 -18.65 -13.15
C LYS A 385 -33.64 -17.33 -13.34
N MET A 386 -34.08 -16.25 -12.67
CA MET A 386 -33.43 -14.94 -12.75
C MET A 386 -32.19 -14.84 -11.83
N TYR A 387 -32.04 -15.79 -10.90
CA TYR A 387 -30.96 -15.82 -9.91
C TYR A 387 -30.22 -17.17 -9.93
N PRO A 388 -29.64 -17.60 -11.06
CA PRO A 388 -29.11 -18.94 -11.22
C PRO A 388 -27.95 -19.27 -10.26
N LYS A 389 -27.20 -18.26 -9.82
CA LYS A 389 -26.12 -18.45 -8.83
C LYS A 389 -26.65 -18.64 -7.41
N THR A 390 -27.77 -18.01 -7.04
CA THR A 390 -28.23 -17.93 -5.63
C THR A 390 -29.42 -18.85 -5.35
N ALA A 391 -30.32 -19.05 -6.33
CA ALA A 391 -31.62 -19.71 -6.11
C ALA A 391 -31.51 -21.12 -5.52
N GLY A 392 -30.53 -21.92 -5.94
CA GLY A 392 -30.30 -23.28 -5.41
C GLY A 392 -29.83 -23.32 -3.94
N ARG A 393 -29.52 -22.16 -3.34
CA ARG A 393 -28.98 -22.02 -1.99
C ARG A 393 -29.96 -21.35 -1.01
N VAL A 394 -31.05 -20.77 -1.51
CA VAL A 394 -32.06 -20.14 -0.68
C VAL A 394 -33.00 -21.21 -0.12
N LYS A 395 -32.81 -21.57 1.16
CA LYS A 395 -33.70 -22.49 1.89
C LYS A 395 -35.07 -21.87 2.14
#